data_AF-A0A2S0R017-F1
#
_entry.id   AF-A0A2S0R017-F1
#
_cell.length_a   1.000
_cell.length_b   1.000
_cell.length_c   1.000
_cell.angle_alpha   90.00
_cell.angle_beta   90.00
_cell.angle_gamma   90.00
#
_symmetry.space_group_name_H-M   'P 1'
#
loop_
_entity.id
_entity.type
_entity.pdbx_description
1 polymer ?
#
loop_
_entity_poly.entity_id
_entity_poly.type
_entity_poly.pdbx_seq_one_letter_code
_entity_poly.pdbx_strand_id
1 'polypeptide(L)'
;MRKTLTLLLLLSAPLATPVLAAPLSCPDLSAAVQVATCPSDAELKYTYNGYCSDNARLYDNDGEVCTSFEAYLKRKNNALWESADGAFSGYLTCNQPAATLRSATPVSMTVHRKGKLTMVECEYSDGSRLTHRTKVECKVEQADCTAAGGCTATCAD
;
A
#
# COMPACT_ATOMS: atom_id res chain seq x y z
N MET A 1 18.15 -20.12 -69.49
CA MET A 1 18.57 -19.04 -68.56
C MET A 1 17.46 -18.81 -67.54
N ARG A 2 17.61 -19.28 -66.30
CA ARG A 2 16.67 -19.01 -65.19
C ARG A 2 17.44 -18.22 -64.13
N LYS A 3 17.10 -16.95 -63.93
CA LYS A 3 17.69 -16.07 -62.92
C LYS A 3 16.99 -16.34 -61.58
N THR A 4 17.70 -16.97 -60.66
CA THR A 4 17.34 -17.04 -59.23
C THR A 4 17.66 -15.70 -58.58
N LEU A 5 16.64 -14.99 -58.11
CA LEU A 5 16.79 -13.75 -57.35
C LEU A 5 16.66 -14.09 -55.86
N THR A 6 17.78 -14.17 -55.15
CA THR A 6 17.83 -14.44 -53.71
C THR A 6 17.61 -13.13 -52.95
N LEU A 7 16.45 -12.97 -52.32
CA LEU A 7 16.12 -11.81 -51.48
C LEU A 7 16.69 -12.05 -50.07
N LEU A 8 17.76 -11.34 -49.70
CA LEU A 8 18.27 -11.33 -48.32
C LEU A 8 17.33 -10.51 -47.43
N LEU A 9 16.57 -11.18 -46.57
CA LEU A 9 15.81 -10.55 -45.49
C LEU A 9 16.78 -10.28 -44.32
N LEU A 10 17.23 -9.03 -44.17
CA LEU A 10 17.97 -8.57 -43.00
C LEU A 10 17.00 -8.46 -41.81
N LEU A 11 17.04 -9.46 -40.93
CA LEU A 11 16.26 -9.52 -39.71
C LEU A 11 16.93 -8.63 -38.64
N SER A 12 16.51 -7.36 -38.54
CA SER A 12 16.91 -6.48 -37.44
C SER A 12 16.15 -6.88 -36.17
N ALA A 13 16.78 -7.69 -35.32
CA ALA A 13 16.28 -8.03 -34.00
C ALA A 13 16.43 -6.80 -33.07
N PRO A 14 15.35 -6.30 -32.45
CA PRO A 14 15.47 -5.25 -31.44
C PRO A 14 16.17 -5.83 -30.20
N LEU A 15 17.29 -5.23 -29.83
CA LEU A 15 17.92 -5.46 -28.53
C LEU A 15 17.01 -4.89 -27.45
N ALA A 16 16.26 -5.75 -26.77
CA ALA A 16 15.54 -5.38 -25.56
C ALA A 16 16.56 -5.14 -24.44
N THR A 17 16.85 -3.87 -24.13
CA THR A 17 17.57 -3.52 -22.91
C THR A 17 16.62 -3.73 -21.72
N PRO A 18 17.02 -4.44 -20.65
CA PRO A 18 16.21 -4.49 -19.44
C PRO A 18 16.06 -3.06 -18.92
N VAL A 19 14.83 -2.57 -18.89
CA VAL A 19 14.50 -1.36 -18.13
C VAL A 19 14.70 -1.77 -16.67
N LEU A 20 15.64 -1.15 -15.97
CA LEU A 20 15.74 -1.33 -14.52
C LEU A 20 14.61 -0.50 -13.91
N ALA A 21 13.64 -1.13 -13.26
CA ALA A 21 12.66 -0.43 -12.44
C ALA A 21 13.36 0.54 -11.47
N ALA A 22 12.85 1.78 -11.40
CA ALA A 22 13.36 2.78 -10.48
C ALA A 22 13.19 2.29 -9.02
N PRO A 23 14.12 2.62 -8.11
CA PRO A 23 13.96 2.29 -6.70
C PRO A 23 12.65 2.86 -6.15
N LEU A 24 11.90 2.03 -5.42
CA LEU A 24 10.73 2.45 -4.67
C LEU A 24 11.18 3.08 -3.36
N SER A 25 10.66 4.26 -3.06
CA SER A 25 10.80 4.94 -1.76
C SER A 25 9.45 5.06 -1.09
N CYS A 26 9.44 5.20 0.25
CA CYS A 26 8.19 5.49 0.94
C CYS A 26 7.66 6.88 0.53
N PRO A 27 6.36 6.99 0.20
CA PRO A 27 5.79 8.25 -0.26
C PRO A 27 5.67 9.25 0.89
N ASP A 28 5.77 10.53 0.56
CA ASP A 28 5.46 11.63 1.48
C ASP A 28 3.93 11.73 1.68
N LEU A 29 3.49 11.72 2.93
CA LEU A 29 2.06 11.86 3.26
C LEU A 29 1.54 13.28 3.04
N SER A 30 2.41 14.29 2.92
CA SER A 30 1.99 15.66 2.65
C SER A 30 1.15 15.79 1.38
N ALA A 31 1.41 14.93 0.39
CA ALA A 31 0.70 14.86 -0.89
C ALA A 31 -0.32 13.71 -0.96
N ALA A 32 -0.53 12.94 0.11
CA ALA A 32 -1.46 11.83 0.12
C ALA A 32 -2.92 12.29 -0.01
N VAL A 33 -3.71 11.49 -0.71
CA VAL A 33 -5.12 11.76 -1.02
C VAL A 33 -6.00 10.80 -0.25
N GLN A 34 -7.00 11.34 0.44
CA GLN A 34 -8.08 10.55 1.01
C GLN A 34 -9.07 10.21 -0.11
N VAL A 35 -9.10 8.94 -0.52
CA VAL A 35 -9.93 8.49 -1.65
C VAL A 35 -11.31 7.99 -1.20
N ALA A 36 -11.46 7.63 0.08
CA ALA A 36 -12.75 7.28 0.67
C ALA A 36 -13.11 8.23 1.81
N THR A 37 -14.38 8.55 1.98
CA THR A 37 -14.85 9.35 3.10
C THR A 37 -14.72 8.59 4.42
N CYS A 38 -14.43 9.32 5.51
CA CYS A 38 -14.54 8.74 6.84
C CYS A 38 -15.97 8.31 7.12
N PRO A 39 -16.18 7.13 7.74
CA PRO A 39 -17.52 6.70 8.16
C PRO A 39 -18.17 7.73 9.08
N SER A 40 -19.46 7.95 8.91
CA SER A 40 -20.25 8.74 9.85
C SER A 40 -20.50 7.99 11.17
N ASP A 41 -20.81 8.73 12.22
CA ASP A 41 -21.18 8.16 13.52
C ASP A 41 -22.35 7.17 13.42
N ALA A 42 -23.31 7.44 12.54
CA ALA A 42 -24.45 6.56 12.32
C ALA A 42 -24.04 5.24 11.68
N GLU A 43 -23.17 5.28 10.66
CA GLU A 43 -22.61 4.10 10.02
C GLU A 43 -21.75 3.28 10.98
N LEU A 44 -20.94 3.94 11.81
CA LEU A 44 -20.10 3.27 12.81
C LEU A 44 -20.95 2.57 13.87
N LYS A 45 -21.99 3.23 14.39
CA LYS A 45 -22.92 2.60 15.35
C LYS A 45 -23.68 1.43 14.74
N TYR A 46 -24.16 1.59 13.50
CA TYR A 46 -24.85 0.52 12.78
C TYR A 46 -23.93 -0.70 12.57
N THR A 47 -22.71 -0.47 12.11
CA THR A 47 -21.74 -1.53 11.85
C THR A 47 -21.19 -2.17 13.12
N TYR A 48 -21.04 -1.42 14.22
CA TYR A 48 -20.72 -1.96 15.54
C TYR A 48 -21.77 -2.97 16.01
N ASN A 49 -23.06 -2.62 15.94
CA ASN A 49 -24.14 -3.54 16.31
C ASN A 49 -24.14 -4.80 15.43
N GLY A 50 -23.84 -4.67 14.13
CA GLY A 50 -23.73 -5.83 13.24
C GLY A 50 -22.50 -6.70 13.49
N TYR A 51 -21.36 -6.09 13.82
CA TYR A 51 -20.06 -6.76 13.98
C TYR A 51 -19.88 -7.37 15.38
N CYS A 52 -20.45 -6.74 16.42
CA CYS A 52 -20.24 -7.09 17.83
C CYS A 52 -21.48 -7.61 18.57
N SER A 53 -22.62 -7.83 17.91
CA SER A 53 -23.78 -8.45 18.56
C SER A 53 -23.62 -9.96 18.75
N ASP A 54 -24.44 -10.57 19.60
CA ASP A 54 -24.44 -12.01 19.84
C ASP A 54 -24.80 -12.85 18.59
N ASN A 55 -25.40 -12.23 17.57
CA ASN A 55 -25.64 -12.81 16.24
C ASN A 55 -24.59 -12.38 15.21
N ALA A 56 -23.43 -11.89 15.65
CA ALA A 56 -22.37 -11.39 14.79
C ALA A 56 -22.00 -12.44 13.74
N ARG A 57 -22.10 -12.03 12.48
CA ARG A 57 -21.77 -12.84 11.31
C ARG A 57 -20.35 -13.38 11.45
N LEU A 58 -20.22 -14.69 11.69
CA LEU A 58 -19.31 -15.70 11.10
C LEU A 58 -17.81 -15.37 10.82
N TYR A 59 -17.32 -14.18 11.13
CA TYR A 59 -15.98 -13.71 10.81
C TYR A 59 -15.27 -13.36 12.09
N ASP A 60 -14.10 -13.99 12.31
CA ASP A 60 -13.15 -13.80 13.40
C ASP A 60 -13.50 -12.60 14.29
N ASN A 61 -14.31 -12.90 15.30
CA ASN A 61 -14.59 -12.03 16.41
C ASN A 61 -13.29 -11.88 17.20
N ASP A 62 -12.45 -10.97 16.73
CA ASP A 62 -11.32 -10.42 17.47
C ASP A 62 -11.89 -9.81 18.75
N GLY A 63 -11.89 -10.61 19.82
CA GLY A 63 -12.62 -10.33 21.06
C GLY A 63 -12.28 -8.98 21.67
N GLU A 64 -11.09 -8.44 21.36
CA GLU A 64 -10.64 -7.13 21.80
C GLU A 64 -11.42 -5.99 21.14
N VAL A 65 -11.79 -6.13 19.86
CA VAL A 65 -12.51 -5.11 19.08
C VAL A 65 -13.93 -4.89 19.61
N CYS A 66 -14.56 -5.92 20.17
CA CYS A 66 -15.96 -5.88 20.61
C CYS A 66 -16.14 -5.61 22.11
N THR A 67 -15.08 -5.28 22.84
CA THR A 67 -15.16 -4.92 24.28
C THR A 67 -15.88 -3.60 24.53
N SER A 68 -15.83 -2.65 23.60
CA SER A 68 -16.52 -1.36 23.66
C SER A 68 -16.63 -0.73 22.28
N PHE A 69 -17.52 0.26 22.15
CA PHE A 69 -17.58 1.05 20.92
C PHE A 69 -16.26 1.80 20.66
N GLU A 70 -15.55 2.24 21.70
CA GLU A 70 -14.25 2.91 21.54
C GLU A 70 -13.17 1.96 20.98
N ALA A 71 -13.12 0.72 21.47
CA ALA A 71 -12.24 -0.31 20.91
C ALA A 71 -12.56 -0.60 19.44
N TYR A 72 -13.86 -0.63 19.10
CA TYR A 72 -14.31 -0.74 17.72
C TYR A 72 -13.83 0.43 16.85
N LEU A 73 -13.99 1.67 17.32
CA LEU A 73 -13.56 2.88 16.60
C LEU A 73 -12.06 2.89 16.33
N LYS A 74 -11.22 2.43 17.28
CA LYS A 74 -9.77 2.32 17.08
C LYS A 74 -9.40 1.42 15.89
N ARG A 75 -10.24 0.42 15.58
CA ARG A 75 -10.00 -0.53 14.49
C ARG A 75 -10.72 -0.18 13.20
N LYS A 76 -11.95 0.33 13.28
CA LYS A 76 -12.89 0.40 12.16
C LYS A 76 -13.19 1.83 11.71
N ASN A 77 -12.86 2.85 12.51
CA ASN A 77 -12.97 4.24 12.09
C ASN A 77 -11.76 4.64 11.25
N ASN A 78 -11.72 4.17 10.02
CA ASN A 78 -10.64 4.43 9.08
C ASN A 78 -11.20 4.69 7.67
N ALA A 79 -10.37 5.30 6.84
CA ALA A 79 -10.68 5.55 5.43
C ALA A 79 -9.48 5.14 4.57
N LEU A 80 -9.76 4.82 3.30
CA LEU A 80 -8.70 4.53 2.33
C LEU A 80 -8.00 5.82 1.91
N TRP A 81 -6.67 5.78 1.95
CA TRP A 81 -5.77 6.81 1.47
C TRP A 81 -4.78 6.22 0.47
N GLU A 82 -4.32 7.08 -0.44
CA GLU A 82 -3.34 6.73 -1.47
C GLU A 82 -2.22 7.77 -1.51
N SER A 83 -1.02 7.33 -1.89
CA SER A 83 0.06 8.24 -2.30
C SER A 83 -0.36 9.09 -3.50
N ALA A 84 0.32 10.21 -3.72
CA ALA A 84 -0.01 11.14 -4.79
C ALA A 84 -0.04 10.49 -6.20
N ASP A 85 0.78 9.46 -6.40
CA ASP A 85 0.87 8.68 -7.64
C ASP A 85 0.00 7.40 -7.64
N GLY A 86 -0.72 7.13 -6.55
CA GLY A 86 -1.55 5.93 -6.36
C GLY A 86 -0.77 4.62 -6.18
N ALA A 87 0.57 4.65 -6.12
CA ALA A 87 1.40 3.44 -6.04
C ALA A 87 1.32 2.75 -4.68
N PHE A 88 1.02 3.50 -3.62
CA PHE A 88 0.85 3.00 -2.26
C PHE A 88 -0.54 3.34 -1.74
N SER A 89 -1.13 2.42 -0.98
CA SER A 89 -2.42 2.67 -0.33
C SER A 89 -2.57 1.98 1.01
N GLY A 90 -3.36 2.58 1.89
CA GLY A 90 -3.57 2.10 3.25
C GLY A 90 -4.81 2.70 3.88
N TYR A 91 -5.32 2.04 4.93
CA TYR A 91 -6.43 2.55 5.71
C TYR A 91 -5.89 3.36 6.88
N LEU A 92 -6.10 4.67 6.85
CA LEU A 92 -5.65 5.58 7.91
C LEU A 92 -6.81 5.92 8.85
N THR A 93 -6.47 6.18 10.11
CA THR A 93 -7.45 6.51 11.16
C THR A 93 -8.23 7.77 10.83
N CYS A 94 -9.53 7.74 11.05
CA CYS A 94 -10.41 8.90 10.98
C CYS A 94 -10.57 9.60 12.34
N ASN A 95 -9.85 9.13 13.36
CA ASN A 95 -9.87 9.72 14.71
C ASN A 95 -8.95 10.95 14.85
N GLN A 96 -8.31 11.39 13.76
CA GLN A 96 -7.41 12.55 13.73
C GLN A 96 -7.68 13.41 12.49
N PRO A 97 -7.39 14.73 12.54
CA PRO A 97 -7.52 15.59 11.37
C PRO A 97 -6.59 15.14 10.23
N ALA A 98 -7.08 15.26 8.99
CA ALA A 98 -6.29 14.97 7.80
C ALA A 98 -4.93 15.70 7.77
N ALA A 99 -4.87 16.94 8.26
CA ALA A 99 -3.62 17.70 8.34
C ALA A 99 -2.57 17.03 9.27
N THR A 100 -3.01 16.38 10.35
CA THR A 100 -2.12 15.64 11.26
C THR A 100 -1.56 14.41 10.56
N LEU A 101 -2.40 13.63 9.88
CA LEU A 101 -1.96 12.45 9.13
C LEU A 101 -0.95 12.82 8.04
N ARG A 102 -1.20 13.92 7.32
CA ARG A 102 -0.29 14.43 6.28
C ARG A 102 1.06 14.93 6.80
N SER A 103 1.19 15.15 8.10
CA SER A 103 2.45 15.56 8.73
C SER A 103 3.32 14.38 9.20
N ALA A 104 2.78 13.15 9.15
CA ALA A 104 3.52 11.98 9.56
C ALA A 104 4.61 11.63 8.52
N THR A 105 5.78 11.27 9.03
CA THR A 105 6.99 11.02 8.23
C THR A 105 7.29 9.53 8.18
N PRO A 106 7.80 8.98 7.06
CA PRO A 106 8.23 7.59 7.00
C PRO A 106 9.29 7.28 8.08
N VAL A 107 9.17 6.13 8.74
CA VAL A 107 10.13 5.67 9.76
C VAL A 107 10.77 4.34 9.38
N SER A 108 10.03 3.42 8.75
CA SER A 108 10.61 2.15 8.29
C SER A 108 9.93 1.60 7.04
N MET A 109 10.67 0.79 6.30
CA MET A 109 10.19 0.00 5.17
C MET A 109 10.41 -1.48 5.41
N THR A 110 9.39 -2.29 5.14
CA THR A 110 9.47 -3.75 5.17
C THR A 110 8.93 -4.36 3.89
N VAL A 111 9.40 -5.57 3.57
CA VAL A 111 8.83 -6.38 2.49
C VAL A 111 8.42 -7.73 3.05
N HIS A 112 7.21 -8.15 2.73
CA HIS A 112 6.73 -9.49 3.04
C HIS A 112 5.77 -10.03 1.97
N ARG A 113 5.48 -11.33 2.04
CA ARG A 113 4.57 -12.00 1.12
C ARG A 113 3.20 -12.19 1.76
N LYS A 114 2.14 -11.84 1.04
CA LYS A 114 0.75 -12.13 1.39
C LYS A 114 0.10 -12.92 0.26
N GLY A 115 0.11 -14.25 0.39
CA GLY A 115 -0.30 -15.15 -0.69
C GLY A 115 0.58 -14.95 -1.93
N LYS A 116 -0.05 -14.55 -3.05
CA LYS A 116 0.65 -14.31 -4.32
C LYS A 116 1.20 -12.88 -4.48
N LEU A 117 0.97 -12.01 -3.51
CA LEU A 117 1.41 -10.61 -3.57
C LEU A 117 2.65 -10.37 -2.70
N THR A 118 3.54 -9.53 -3.19
CA THR A 118 4.58 -8.86 -2.43
C THR A 118 4.00 -7.56 -1.90
N MET A 119 4.17 -7.35 -0.61
CA MET A 119 3.74 -6.18 0.12
C MET A 119 5.00 -5.40 0.49
N VAL A 120 5.18 -4.21 -0.07
CA VAL A 120 6.20 -3.25 0.40
C VAL A 120 5.46 -2.27 1.31
N GLU A 121 5.70 -2.36 2.61
CA GLU A 121 5.02 -1.55 3.61
C GLU A 121 5.92 -0.45 4.14
N CYS A 122 5.38 0.76 4.14
CA CYS A 122 5.95 1.95 4.75
C CYS A 122 5.21 2.22 6.04
N GLU A 123 5.92 2.24 7.16
CA GLU A 123 5.42 2.68 8.45
C GLU A 123 5.79 4.14 8.68
N TYR A 124 4.89 4.90 9.29
CA TYR A 124 5.04 6.33 9.54
C TYR A 124 5.08 6.63 11.05
N SER A 125 5.52 7.84 11.40
CA SER A 125 5.73 8.27 12.79
C SER A 125 4.47 8.28 13.66
N ASP A 126 3.28 8.31 13.06
CA ASP A 126 1.98 8.18 13.74
C ASP A 126 1.50 6.72 13.85
N GLY A 127 2.32 5.76 13.42
CA GLY A 127 1.99 4.34 13.36
C GLY A 127 1.12 3.94 12.17
N SER A 128 0.80 4.88 11.27
CA SER A 128 0.08 4.56 10.04
C SER A 128 0.95 3.76 9.08
N ARG A 129 0.30 3.04 8.15
CA ARG A 129 0.98 2.26 7.11
C ARG A 129 0.36 2.48 5.75
N LEU A 130 1.20 2.71 4.75
CA LEU A 130 0.84 2.61 3.34
C LEU A 130 1.58 1.44 2.70
N THR A 131 0.91 0.74 1.78
CA THR A 131 1.46 -0.47 1.17
C THR A 131 1.44 -0.38 -0.35
N HIS A 132 2.58 -0.64 -0.98
CA HIS A 132 2.66 -0.98 -2.40
C HIS A 132 2.44 -2.49 -2.55
N ARG A 133 1.49 -2.87 -3.41
CA ARG A 133 1.10 -4.26 -3.64
C ARG A 133 1.45 -4.64 -5.05
N THR A 134 2.29 -5.66 -5.21
CA THR A 134 2.69 -6.13 -6.53
C THR A 134 2.81 -7.64 -6.59
N LYS A 135 2.82 -8.21 -7.79
CA LYS A 135 3.05 -9.65 -8.01
C LYS A 135 4.54 -9.98 -8.09
N VAL A 136 5.37 -9.01 -8.47
CA VAL A 136 6.81 -9.19 -8.62
C VAL A 136 7.51 -9.28 -7.27
N GLU A 137 8.71 -9.84 -7.26
CA GLU A 137 9.55 -9.86 -6.06
C GLU A 137 10.14 -8.47 -5.80
N CYS A 138 10.17 -8.08 -4.53
CA CYS A 138 10.82 -6.84 -4.11
C CYS A 138 11.76 -7.13 -2.96
N LYS A 139 12.81 -6.33 -2.84
CA LYS A 139 13.82 -6.42 -1.78
C LYS A 139 14.06 -5.04 -1.21
N VAL A 140 14.06 -4.94 0.12
CA VAL A 140 14.49 -3.72 0.83
C VAL A 140 16.00 -3.60 0.72
N GLU A 141 16.46 -2.46 0.21
CA GLU A 141 17.88 -2.11 0.17
C GLU A 141 18.28 -1.24 1.36
N GLN A 142 17.38 -0.36 1.82
CA GLN A 142 17.51 0.40 3.06
C GLN A 142 16.16 0.39 3.81
N ALA A 143 16.14 -0.13 5.03
CA ALA A 143 14.92 -0.29 5.81
C ALA A 143 14.60 0.94 6.67
N ASP A 144 15.62 1.60 7.20
CA ASP A 144 15.47 2.78 8.05
C ASP A 144 15.19 4.01 7.19
N CYS A 145 13.98 4.57 7.30
CA CYS A 145 13.60 5.75 6.53
C CYS A 145 14.13 7.05 7.12
N THR A 146 14.65 7.03 8.35
CA THR A 146 15.24 8.18 9.03
C THR A 146 16.72 8.39 8.67
N ALA A 147 17.34 7.38 8.05
CA ALA A 147 18.70 7.45 7.53
C ALA A 147 18.82 8.44 6.36
N ALA A 148 20.04 8.93 6.12
CA ALA A 148 20.32 9.80 4.98
C ALA A 148 19.97 9.11 3.65
N GLY A 149 19.11 9.75 2.85
CA GLY A 149 18.58 9.18 1.59
C GLY A 149 17.28 8.38 1.74
N GLY A 150 16.80 8.18 2.97
CA GLY A 150 15.57 7.45 3.25
C GLY A 150 15.64 5.96 2.95
N CYS A 151 14.51 5.29 3.15
CA CYS A 151 14.36 3.87 2.90
C CYS A 151 14.02 3.61 1.44
N THR A 152 14.56 2.51 0.90
CA THR A 152 14.41 2.14 -0.50
C THR A 152 14.23 0.64 -0.67
N ALA A 153 13.46 0.26 -1.69
CA ALA A 153 13.32 -1.11 -2.16
C ALA A 153 13.47 -1.17 -3.68
N THR A 154 13.92 -2.31 -4.20
CA THR A 154 13.92 -2.59 -5.63
C THR A 154 12.95 -3.72 -5.89
N CYS A 155 12.13 -3.60 -6.93
CA CYS A 155 11.25 -4.66 -7.41
C CYS A 155 11.77 -5.16 -8.76
N ALA A 156 11.85 -6.48 -8.92
CA ALA A 156 12.21 -7.08 -10.21
C ALA A 156 11.08 -6.87 -11.23
N ASP A 157 11.43 -6.65 -12.50
CA ASP A 157 10.46 -6.59 -13.60
C ASP A 157 9.99 -7.99 -14.05
#